data_AF-A0A1E3SFI8-F1
#
_entry.id   AF-A0A1E3SFI8-F1
#
_cell.length_a   1.000
_cell.length_b   1.000
_cell.length_c   1.000
_cell.angle_alpha   90.00
_cell.angle_beta   90.00
_cell.angle_gamma   90.00
#
_symmetry.space_group_name_H-M   'P 1'
#
loop_
_entity.id
_entity.type
_entity.pdbx_description
1 polymer ?
#
loop_
_entity_poly.entity_id
_entity_poly.type
_entity_poly.pdbx_seq_one_letter_code
_entity_poly.pdbx_strand_id
1 'polypeptide(L)'
;MTYVDYPIDRLMSGPYSLGPRPGRYGYRAGTRGRIAEAMLETALPVLKRINYRIVLPKTEQYNCIAWAAGDQTRWWHPFAARAAGRRCAAHGLPDHCFWPLADYAHSMTTYIAAFETVGYRLCAFDPSPEPGIEKIALYQWPDLDGCSHAARQLPSGVWVSKVNDLPGIAHLRPSDLEGKQGYGQVVEYMFRRRPL
;
A
#
# COMPACT_ATOMS: atom_id res chain seq x y z
N MET A 1 14.13 3.60 -18.03
CA MET A 1 13.16 4.54 -17.45
C MET A 1 12.41 3.82 -16.33
N THR A 2 13.06 3.74 -15.17
CA THR A 2 12.42 3.35 -13.91
C THR A 2 11.67 4.57 -13.37
N TYR A 3 10.68 4.37 -12.50
CA TYR A 3 9.73 5.37 -11.99
C TYR A 3 10.37 6.47 -11.10
N VAL A 4 11.66 6.77 -11.31
CA VAL A 4 12.53 7.54 -10.42
C VAL A 4 12.77 8.97 -10.95
N ASP A 5 12.51 9.23 -12.23
CA ASP A 5 12.78 10.54 -12.82
C ASP A 5 11.49 11.25 -13.30
N TYR A 6 11.14 12.34 -12.60
CA TYR A 6 10.13 13.39 -12.84
C TYR A 6 8.85 13.41 -11.93
N PRO A 7 8.41 14.64 -11.52
CA PRO A 7 8.18 15.01 -10.11
C PRO A 7 6.78 14.63 -9.56
N ILE A 8 6.27 15.28 -8.50
CA ILE A 8 4.88 15.05 -8.05
C ILE A 8 3.81 16.02 -8.63
N ASP A 9 4.00 17.01 -9.52
CA ASP A 9 5.19 17.64 -10.14
C ASP A 9 5.52 19.02 -9.54
N ARG A 10 4.51 19.83 -9.28
CA ARG A 10 4.57 20.94 -8.35
C ARG A 10 3.94 20.40 -7.09
N LEU A 11 4.72 19.81 -6.17
CA LEU A 11 4.47 19.32 -4.79
C LEU A 11 3.16 18.59 -4.39
N MET A 12 2.11 18.54 -5.22
CA MET A 12 0.75 18.93 -4.80
C MET A 12 0.65 20.44 -4.42
N SER A 13 1.67 21.19 -4.81
CA SER A 13 2.00 22.63 -4.90
C SER A 13 2.27 23.41 -3.62
N GLY A 14 2.29 22.77 -2.44
CA GLY A 14 2.67 23.43 -1.18
C GLY A 14 2.08 22.73 0.05
N PRO A 15 2.44 23.14 1.27
CA PRO A 15 3.23 22.29 2.15
C PRO A 15 2.62 20.96 2.60
N TYR A 16 1.30 20.71 2.49
CA TYR A 16 0.68 19.37 2.60
C TYR A 16 -0.75 19.31 1.98
N SER A 17 -1.03 19.89 0.80
CA SER A 17 -2.43 19.94 0.29
C SER A 17 -2.81 18.87 -0.74
N LEU A 18 -3.74 17.98 -0.40
CA LEU A 18 -4.76 17.52 -1.33
C LEU A 18 -5.87 18.58 -1.30
N GLY A 19 -5.98 19.39 -2.35
CA GLY A 19 -7.02 20.42 -2.51
C GLY A 19 -8.45 19.86 -2.43
N PRO A 20 -9.51 20.69 -2.55
CA PRO A 20 -10.89 20.21 -2.60
C PRO A 20 -10.98 19.08 -3.63
N ARG A 21 -11.80 18.05 -3.32
CA ARG A 21 -12.02 16.84 -4.13
C ARG A 21 -11.73 17.14 -5.59
N PRO A 22 -10.84 16.41 -6.29
CA PRO A 22 -10.59 16.71 -7.69
C PRO A 22 -11.91 16.58 -8.44
N GLY A 23 -12.52 17.74 -8.70
CA GLY A 23 -13.28 17.96 -9.90
C GLY A 23 -12.32 17.66 -11.03
N ARG A 24 -12.40 16.44 -11.54
CA ARG A 24 -12.12 16.12 -12.93
C ARG A 24 -10.69 16.41 -13.44
N TYR A 25 -9.62 16.37 -12.65
CA TYR A 25 -8.25 16.42 -13.20
C TYR A 25 -7.24 15.59 -12.40
N GLY A 26 -6.72 14.54 -13.05
CA GLY A 26 -5.69 13.62 -12.56
C GLY A 26 -5.35 12.49 -13.55
N TYR A 27 -6.27 12.19 -14.47
CA TYR A 27 -6.05 11.61 -15.80
C TYR A 27 -6.84 12.49 -16.76
N ARG A 28 -6.42 12.66 -18.04
CA ARG A 28 -7.32 13.25 -19.05
C ARG A 28 -8.68 12.54 -18.91
N ALA A 29 -9.75 13.28 -18.70
CA ALA A 29 -11.09 12.76 -18.38
C ALA A 29 -11.74 12.03 -19.58
N GLY A 30 -11.10 10.98 -20.07
CA GLY A 30 -11.74 9.93 -20.85
C GLY A 30 -12.51 8.99 -19.92
N THR A 31 -13.46 8.26 -20.48
CA THR A 31 -14.33 7.31 -19.77
C THR A 31 -13.57 6.33 -18.86
N ARG A 32 -12.33 5.97 -19.23
CA ARG A 32 -11.47 5.03 -18.46
C ARG A 32 -11.10 5.51 -17.06
N GLY A 33 -10.84 6.81 -16.85
CA GLY A 33 -10.49 7.34 -15.53
C GLY A 33 -11.65 7.28 -14.54
N ARG A 34 -12.87 7.60 -15.00
CA ARG A 34 -14.10 7.53 -14.19
C ARG A 34 -14.47 6.11 -13.80
N ILE A 35 -14.21 5.13 -14.68
CA ILE A 35 -14.44 3.71 -14.38
C ILE A 35 -13.48 3.24 -13.28
N ALA A 36 -12.20 3.58 -13.37
CA ALA A 36 -11.22 3.20 -12.36
C ALA A 36 -11.55 3.77 -10.97
N GLU A 37 -11.97 5.04 -10.92
CA GLU A 37 -12.42 5.70 -9.69
C GLU A 37 -13.63 4.98 -9.07
N ALA A 38 -14.67 4.71 -9.87
CA ALA A 38 -15.86 4.00 -9.39
C ALA A 38 -15.55 2.58 -8.89
N MET A 39 -14.65 1.85 -9.55
CA MET A 39 -14.21 0.52 -9.10
C MET A 39 -13.47 0.61 -7.76
N LEU A 40 -12.57 1.60 -7.60
CA LEU A 40 -11.85 1.84 -6.36
C LEU A 40 -12.80 2.20 -5.21
N GLU A 41 -13.74 3.13 -5.42
CA GLU A 41 -14.71 3.53 -4.41
C GLU A 41 -15.74 2.45 -4.06
N THR A 42 -15.90 1.45 -4.92
CA THR A 42 -16.73 0.27 -4.64
C THR A 42 -15.96 -0.72 -3.79
N ALA A 43 -14.69 -0.98 -4.14
CA ALA A 43 -13.82 -1.89 -3.39
C ALA A 43 -13.36 -1.33 -2.04
N LEU A 44 -13.19 -0.01 -1.94
CA LEU A 44 -12.71 0.70 -0.76
C LEU A 44 -13.59 1.94 -0.50
N PRO A 45 -14.77 1.78 0.14
CA PRO A 45 -15.76 2.85 0.24
C PRO A 45 -15.31 4.12 0.99
N VAL A 46 -14.29 4.03 1.86
CA VAL A 46 -13.71 5.21 2.52
C VAL A 46 -13.19 6.25 1.53
N LEU A 47 -12.81 5.83 0.31
CA LEU A 47 -12.34 6.72 -0.76
C LEU A 47 -13.36 7.79 -1.16
N LYS A 48 -14.66 7.52 -1.01
CA LYS A 48 -15.74 8.51 -1.26
C LYS A 48 -15.70 9.71 -0.32
N ARG A 49 -14.95 9.61 0.79
CA ARG A 49 -14.92 10.59 1.89
C ARG A 49 -13.57 11.28 2.05
N ILE A 50 -12.54 10.81 1.35
CA ILE A 50 -11.20 11.37 1.42
C ILE A 50 -10.78 11.93 0.06
N ASN A 51 -9.75 12.76 0.09
CA ASN A 51 -9.07 13.11 -1.15
C ASN A 51 -8.04 12.03 -1.46
N TYR A 52 -7.96 11.60 -2.71
CA TYR A 52 -6.93 10.70 -3.19
C TYR A 52 -6.64 10.95 -4.68
N ARG A 53 -5.55 10.37 -5.18
CA ARG A 53 -5.25 10.34 -6.62
C ARG A 53 -4.80 8.96 -7.05
N ILE A 54 -5.20 8.52 -8.23
CA ILE A 54 -4.69 7.30 -8.84
C ILE A 54 -3.26 7.56 -9.34
N VAL A 55 -2.29 6.81 -8.83
CA VAL A 55 -0.86 7.01 -9.11
C VAL A 55 -0.13 5.74 -9.56
N LEU A 56 -0.72 4.55 -9.40
CA LEU A 56 -0.16 3.30 -9.91
C LEU A 56 -1.12 2.64 -10.91
N PRO A 57 -0.61 1.90 -11.90
CA PRO A 57 -1.47 1.17 -12.84
C PRO A 57 -2.27 0.07 -12.14
N LYS A 58 -3.37 -0.36 -12.79
CA LYS A 58 -4.03 -1.63 -12.47
C LYS A 58 -3.05 -2.77 -12.77
N THR A 59 -2.86 -3.70 -11.84
CA THR A 59 -2.00 -4.88 -12.03
C THR A 59 -2.26 -5.95 -10.97
N GLU A 60 -2.16 -7.22 -11.40
CA GLU A 60 -2.22 -8.43 -10.56
C GLU A 60 -0.82 -8.94 -10.17
N GLN A 61 0.25 -8.27 -10.61
CA GLN A 61 1.63 -8.72 -10.39
C GLN A 61 2.05 -8.65 -8.91
N TYR A 62 1.57 -7.64 -8.18
CA TYR A 62 1.95 -7.41 -6.79
C TYR A 62 0.78 -6.80 -6.01
N ASN A 63 0.76 -7.05 -4.71
CA ASN A 63 -0.25 -6.54 -3.78
C ASN A 63 0.28 -5.40 -2.89
N CYS A 64 -0.52 -4.97 -1.91
CA CYS A 64 -0.14 -3.90 -0.97
C CYS A 64 1.11 -4.20 -0.16
N ILE A 65 1.26 -5.45 0.32
CA ILE A 65 2.41 -5.86 1.13
C ILE A 65 3.69 -5.84 0.28
N ALA A 66 3.64 -6.39 -0.92
CA ALA A 66 4.75 -6.38 -1.87
C ALA A 66 5.13 -4.94 -2.27
N TRP A 67 4.13 -4.10 -2.58
CA TRP A 67 4.35 -2.68 -2.87
C TRP A 67 5.07 -1.96 -1.72
N ALA A 68 4.64 -2.20 -0.48
CA ALA A 68 5.26 -1.61 0.71
C ALA A 68 6.70 -2.12 0.94
N ALA A 69 6.97 -3.39 0.59
CA ALA A 69 8.32 -3.96 0.64
C ALA A 69 9.25 -3.37 -0.44
N GLY A 70 8.68 -2.74 -1.47
CA GLY A 70 9.40 -2.27 -2.66
C GLY A 70 9.56 -3.36 -3.73
N ASP A 71 8.75 -4.42 -3.67
CA ASP A 71 8.75 -5.54 -4.61
C ASP A 71 7.53 -5.45 -5.54
N GLN A 72 7.77 -5.24 -6.83
CA GLN A 72 6.73 -5.21 -7.86
C GLN A 72 6.73 -6.46 -8.75
N THR A 73 7.49 -7.48 -8.37
CA THR A 73 7.71 -8.70 -9.16
C THR A 73 6.98 -9.91 -8.58
N ARG A 74 6.60 -9.87 -7.31
CA ARG A 74 6.01 -11.01 -6.60
C ARG A 74 4.82 -10.56 -5.74
N TRP A 75 3.93 -11.50 -5.44
CA TRP A 75 2.78 -11.26 -4.57
C TRP A 75 3.08 -11.70 -3.14
N TRP A 76 3.19 -10.76 -2.21
CA TRP A 76 3.61 -11.06 -0.85
C TRP A 76 2.43 -11.50 0.01
N HIS A 77 2.38 -12.77 0.40
CA HIS A 77 1.33 -13.27 1.28
C HIS A 77 1.82 -14.50 2.06
N PRO A 78 1.67 -14.52 3.40
CA PRO A 78 1.93 -15.73 4.15
C PRO A 78 0.87 -16.76 3.75
N PHE A 79 1.28 -17.90 3.19
CA PHE A 79 0.34 -18.94 2.77
C PHE A 79 0.73 -20.28 3.39
N ALA A 80 0.10 -20.63 4.52
CA ALA A 80 0.46 -21.81 5.30
C ALA A 80 0.39 -23.12 4.50
N ALA A 81 -0.57 -23.26 3.57
CA ALA A 81 -0.65 -24.47 2.75
C ALA A 81 0.54 -24.62 1.78
N ARG A 82 1.31 -23.55 1.52
CA ARG A 82 2.58 -23.64 0.79
C ARG A 82 3.62 -24.46 1.56
N ALA A 83 3.65 -24.37 2.88
CA ALA A 83 4.50 -25.20 3.72
C ALA A 83 4.16 -26.70 3.57
N ALA A 84 2.90 -27.02 3.25
CA ALA A 84 2.44 -28.36 2.93
C ALA A 84 2.58 -28.73 1.43
N GLY A 85 3.36 -27.98 0.66
CA GLY A 85 3.62 -28.24 -0.77
C GLY A 85 2.46 -27.89 -1.71
N ARG A 86 1.42 -27.20 -1.24
CA ARG A 86 0.27 -26.84 -2.08
C ARG A 86 0.58 -25.63 -2.96
N ARG A 87 0.04 -25.66 -4.19
CA ARG A 87 0.15 -24.53 -5.14
C ARG A 87 -0.74 -23.36 -4.73
N CYS A 88 -0.25 -22.15 -4.96
CA CYS A 88 -0.93 -20.89 -4.65
C CYS A 88 -2.21 -20.70 -5.48
N ALA A 89 -2.18 -21.00 -6.79
CA ALA A 89 -3.35 -20.91 -7.67
C ALA A 89 -4.54 -21.74 -7.20
N ALA A 90 -4.32 -22.87 -6.53
CA ALA A 90 -5.41 -23.70 -6.00
C ALA A 90 -6.20 -23.03 -4.86
N HIS A 91 -5.75 -21.85 -4.39
CA HIS A 91 -6.33 -21.11 -3.26
C HIS A 91 -6.59 -19.64 -3.60
N GLY A 92 -6.74 -19.31 -4.89
CA GLY A 92 -7.04 -17.95 -5.33
C GLY A 92 -5.88 -16.96 -5.19
N LEU A 93 -4.65 -17.45 -4.96
CA LEU A 93 -3.43 -16.64 -4.97
C LEU A 93 -2.73 -16.81 -6.32
N PRO A 94 -2.02 -15.79 -6.82
CA PRO A 94 -1.25 -15.92 -8.05
C PRO A 94 -0.11 -16.93 -7.90
N ASP A 95 0.34 -17.51 -9.02
CA ASP A 95 1.44 -18.49 -9.02
C ASP A 95 2.77 -17.90 -8.56
N HIS A 96 2.96 -16.58 -8.72
CA HIS A 96 4.12 -15.81 -8.22
C HIS A 96 3.94 -15.32 -6.77
N CYS A 97 3.13 -16.02 -5.97
CA CYS A 97 3.03 -15.79 -4.54
C CYS A 97 4.36 -16.11 -3.83
N PHE A 98 4.75 -15.23 -2.93
CA PHE A 98 6.03 -15.21 -2.25
C PHE A 98 5.83 -14.85 -0.78
N TRP A 99 6.65 -15.44 0.08
CA TRP A 99 6.80 -15.03 1.46
C TRP A 99 8.28 -15.20 1.83
N PRO A 100 8.93 -14.19 2.45
CA PRO A 100 10.37 -14.24 2.69
C PRO A 100 10.75 -15.07 3.93
N LEU A 101 9.78 -15.62 4.66
CA LEU A 101 10.00 -16.38 5.89
C LEU A 101 9.52 -17.82 5.78
N ALA A 102 10.05 -18.68 6.64
CA ALA A 102 9.54 -20.04 6.83
C ALA A 102 8.26 -20.09 7.68
N ASP A 103 8.02 -19.07 8.52
CA ASP A 103 6.76 -18.90 9.23
C ASP A 103 5.72 -18.25 8.30
N TYR A 104 4.62 -18.95 8.09
CA TYR A 104 3.49 -18.55 7.24
C TYR A 104 2.24 -18.20 8.05
N ALA A 105 2.36 -17.94 9.36
CA ALA A 105 1.24 -17.50 10.17
C ALA A 105 0.69 -16.14 9.69
N HIS A 106 -0.63 -15.99 9.70
CA HIS A 106 -1.31 -14.72 9.44
C HIS A 106 -1.33 -13.86 10.72
N SER A 107 -0.16 -13.52 11.25
CA SER A 107 -0.02 -12.70 12.46
C SER A 107 0.74 -11.41 12.18
N MET A 108 0.44 -10.33 12.91
CA MET A 108 1.14 -9.05 12.77
C MET A 108 2.66 -9.21 12.97
N THR A 109 3.06 -10.02 13.95
CA THR A 109 4.48 -10.36 14.20
C THR A 109 5.15 -10.96 12.96
N THR A 110 4.48 -11.88 12.25
CA THR A 110 5.00 -12.50 11.03
C THR A 110 5.13 -11.47 9.89
N TYR A 111 4.21 -10.50 9.78
CA TYR A 111 4.32 -9.41 8.81
C TYR A 111 5.48 -8.45 9.14
N ILE A 112 5.63 -8.05 10.40
CA ILE A 112 6.76 -7.23 10.87
C ILE A 112 8.08 -7.91 10.51
N ALA A 113 8.25 -9.18 10.91
CA ALA A 113 9.43 -9.96 10.60
C ALA A 113 9.69 -10.06 9.08
N ALA A 114 8.64 -10.18 8.26
CA ALA A 114 8.79 -10.21 6.82
C ALA A 114 9.32 -8.88 6.26
N PHE A 115 8.85 -7.73 6.78
CA PHE A 115 9.40 -6.43 6.39
C PHE A 115 10.84 -6.22 6.89
N GLU A 116 11.21 -6.79 8.04
CA GLU A 116 12.60 -6.76 8.52
C GLU A 116 13.57 -7.45 7.55
N THR A 117 13.14 -8.48 6.81
CA THR A 117 13.97 -9.13 5.78
C THR A 117 14.41 -8.19 4.64
N VAL A 118 13.68 -7.09 4.44
CA VAL A 118 14.00 -6.06 3.43
C VAL A 118 14.43 -4.73 4.08
N GLY A 119 14.92 -4.82 5.33
CA GLY A 119 15.63 -3.75 6.02
C GLY A 119 14.77 -2.78 6.80
N TYR A 120 13.46 -3.02 6.91
CA TYR A 120 12.63 -2.22 7.82
C TYR A 120 12.90 -2.56 9.28
N ARG A 121 12.63 -1.59 10.16
CA ARG A 121 12.61 -1.76 11.61
C ARG A 121 11.41 -1.01 12.19
N LEU A 122 10.91 -1.45 13.34
CA LEU A 122 9.89 -0.68 14.07
C LEU A 122 10.40 0.71 14.44
N CYS A 123 9.52 1.71 14.39
CA CYS A 123 9.79 3.06 14.87
C CYS A 123 8.71 3.53 15.84
N ALA A 124 8.90 4.75 16.37
CA ALA A 124 7.83 5.45 17.06
C ALA A 124 6.57 5.52 16.18
N PHE A 125 5.41 5.57 16.83
CA PHE A 125 4.11 5.66 16.17
C PHE A 125 3.88 7.07 15.61
N ASP A 126 4.70 7.46 14.63
CA ASP A 126 4.74 8.79 14.03
C ASP A 126 4.81 8.71 12.49
N PRO A 127 3.75 9.14 11.78
CA PRO A 127 3.71 9.13 10.32
C PRO A 127 4.50 10.28 9.68
N SER A 128 5.07 11.20 10.46
CA SER A 128 5.74 12.40 9.93
C SER A 128 6.90 12.04 9.00
N PRO A 129 7.05 12.70 7.85
CA PRO A 129 8.13 12.42 6.92
C PRO A 129 9.48 12.82 7.50
N GLU A 130 10.48 11.97 7.26
CA GLU A 130 11.87 12.20 7.66
C GLU A 130 12.78 12.16 6.43
N PRO A 131 13.66 13.16 6.21
CA PRO A 131 14.57 13.16 5.07
C PRO A 131 15.41 11.89 4.98
N GLY A 132 15.44 11.25 3.80
CA GLY A 132 16.19 10.01 3.57
C GLY A 132 15.58 8.74 4.17
N ILE A 133 14.45 8.83 4.88
CA ILE A 133 13.76 7.69 5.49
C ILE A 133 12.47 7.38 4.73
N GLU A 134 12.26 6.10 4.43
CA GLU A 134 10.99 5.55 3.93
C GLU A 134 10.25 4.88 5.09
N LYS A 135 9.01 5.28 5.33
CA LYS A 135 8.12 4.66 6.30
C LYS A 135 7.07 3.79 5.60
N ILE A 136 6.62 2.76 6.30
CA ILE A 136 5.40 2.02 5.99
C ILE A 136 4.44 2.08 7.17
N ALA A 137 3.14 2.04 6.86
CA ALA A 137 2.06 1.95 7.83
C ALA A 137 1.39 0.59 7.66
N LEU A 138 1.31 -0.19 8.74
CA LEU A 138 0.66 -1.50 8.77
C LEU A 138 -0.72 -1.37 9.40
N TYR A 139 -1.73 -1.88 8.71
CA TYR A 139 -3.13 -1.82 9.12
C TYR A 139 -3.61 -3.18 9.60
N GLN A 140 -4.60 -3.16 10.49
CA GLN A 140 -5.23 -4.36 11.02
C GLN A 140 -6.74 -4.13 11.26
N TRP A 141 -7.57 -5.10 10.91
CA TRP A 141 -8.97 -5.13 11.35
C TRP A 141 -9.06 -5.69 12.78
N PRO A 142 -10.01 -5.24 13.62
CA PRO A 142 -10.09 -5.65 15.03
C PRO A 142 -10.15 -7.18 15.28
N ASP A 143 -10.70 -7.90 14.31
CA ASP A 143 -10.96 -9.34 14.30
C ASP A 143 -9.96 -10.13 13.44
N LEU A 144 -8.85 -9.51 13.04
CA LEU A 144 -7.78 -10.11 12.26
C LEU A 144 -6.47 -10.08 13.06
N ASP A 145 -5.83 -11.23 13.29
CA ASP A 145 -4.51 -11.30 13.96
C ASP A 145 -3.36 -10.75 13.09
N GLY A 146 -3.56 -10.70 11.78
CA GLY A 146 -2.58 -10.30 10.78
C GLY A 146 -2.76 -8.89 10.21
N CYS A 147 -1.93 -8.59 9.21
CA CYS A 147 -1.98 -7.32 8.49
C CYS A 147 -3.08 -7.35 7.42
N SER A 148 -3.99 -6.37 7.46
CA SER A 148 -5.04 -6.18 6.46
C SER A 148 -4.55 -5.40 5.24
N HIS A 149 -3.59 -4.48 5.44
CA HIS A 149 -3.06 -3.61 4.41
C HIS A 149 -1.72 -2.98 4.81
N ALA A 150 -0.93 -2.57 3.81
CA ALA A 150 0.26 -1.76 4.02
C ALA A 150 0.32 -0.57 3.04
N ALA A 151 0.66 0.61 3.55
CA ALA A 151 0.92 1.81 2.76
C ALA A 151 2.39 2.23 2.89
N ARG A 152 2.96 2.87 1.86
CA ARG A 152 4.36 3.29 1.82
C ARG A 152 4.50 4.79 1.60
N GLN A 153 5.38 5.44 2.35
CA GLN A 153 5.64 6.86 2.27
C GLN A 153 6.72 7.18 1.22
N LEU A 154 6.37 8.01 0.23
CA LEU A 154 7.29 8.52 -0.78
C LEU A 154 8.20 9.61 -0.20
N PRO A 155 9.31 9.98 -0.88
CA PRO A 155 10.22 11.04 -0.41
C PRO A 155 9.53 12.40 -0.17
N SER A 156 8.40 12.64 -0.83
CA SER A 156 7.56 13.82 -0.64
C SER A 156 6.75 13.83 0.66
N GLY A 157 6.71 12.73 1.40
CA GLY A 157 5.85 12.52 2.57
C GLY A 157 4.43 12.03 2.24
N VAL A 158 4.04 11.97 0.96
CA VAL A 158 2.78 11.39 0.51
C VAL A 158 2.78 9.87 0.70
N TRP A 159 1.63 9.31 1.07
CA TRP A 159 1.45 7.88 1.26
C TRP A 159 0.81 7.23 0.03
N VAL A 160 1.31 6.06 -0.36
CA VAL A 160 0.77 5.29 -1.49
C VAL A 160 0.32 3.91 -1.06
N SER A 161 -0.92 3.57 -1.43
CA SER A 161 -1.58 2.31 -1.16
C SER A 161 -1.92 1.58 -2.46
N LYS A 162 -1.45 0.35 -2.64
CA LYS A 162 -1.93 -0.54 -3.73
C LYS A 162 -3.25 -1.19 -3.28
N VAL A 163 -4.30 -1.04 -4.06
CA VAL A 163 -5.64 -1.57 -3.73
C VAL A 163 -5.84 -2.90 -4.45
N ASN A 164 -5.48 -4.01 -3.80
CA ASN A 164 -5.58 -5.36 -4.38
C ASN A 164 -5.03 -5.44 -5.83
N ASP A 165 -5.82 -5.90 -6.81
CA ASP A 165 -5.51 -5.92 -8.26
C ASP A 165 -5.80 -4.58 -8.97
N LEU A 166 -6.53 -3.67 -8.32
CA LEU A 166 -6.93 -2.36 -8.83
C LEU A 166 -5.75 -1.35 -8.86
N PRO A 167 -5.92 -0.17 -9.50
CA PRO A 167 -4.91 0.89 -9.44
C PRO A 167 -4.52 1.27 -8.01
N GLY A 168 -3.28 1.71 -7.82
CA GLY A 168 -2.83 2.25 -6.54
C GLY A 168 -3.13 3.74 -6.40
N ILE A 169 -3.29 4.19 -5.16
CA ILE A 169 -3.70 5.54 -4.82
C ILE A 169 -2.68 6.25 -3.94
N ALA A 170 -2.56 7.56 -4.12
CA ALA A 170 -1.88 8.47 -3.21
C ALA A 170 -2.90 9.14 -2.28
N HIS A 171 -2.55 9.28 -1.00
CA HIS A 171 -3.33 9.94 0.06
C HIS A 171 -2.40 10.68 1.03
N LEU A 172 -2.93 11.57 1.86
CA LEU A 172 -2.09 12.44 2.71
C LEU A 172 -1.67 11.75 4.00
N ARG A 173 -2.58 10.99 4.62
CA ARG A 173 -2.39 10.46 5.97
C ARG A 173 -2.77 8.99 5.99
N PRO A 174 -2.01 8.15 6.70
CA PRO A 174 -2.40 6.76 6.91
C PRO A 174 -3.83 6.62 7.48
N SER A 175 -4.23 7.52 8.38
CA SER A 175 -5.57 7.54 8.97
C SER A 175 -6.71 7.84 7.98
N ASP A 176 -6.42 8.34 6.78
CA ASP A 176 -7.44 8.56 5.75
C ASP A 176 -8.06 7.23 5.28
N LEU A 177 -7.36 6.11 5.44
CA LEU A 177 -7.83 4.78 5.02
C LEU A 177 -8.30 3.90 6.18
N GLU A 178 -8.49 4.48 7.36
CA GLU A 178 -8.95 3.74 8.54
C GLU A 178 -10.49 3.55 8.59
N GLY A 179 -10.90 2.66 9.48
CA GLY A 179 -12.29 2.33 9.82
C GLY A 179 -12.84 1.14 9.04
N LYS A 180 -14.11 0.81 9.32
CA LYS A 180 -14.82 -0.35 8.76
C LYS A 180 -15.01 -0.31 7.24
N GLN A 181 -14.99 0.89 6.66
CA GLN A 181 -15.08 1.11 5.21
C GLN A 181 -13.70 1.26 4.56
N GLY A 182 -12.64 1.12 5.36
CA GLY A 182 -11.25 1.17 4.97
C GLY A 182 -10.53 -0.13 5.34
N TYR A 183 -9.28 0.00 5.79
CA TYR A 183 -8.41 -1.13 6.11
C TYR A 183 -8.33 -1.47 7.61
N GLY A 184 -9.22 -0.94 8.44
CA GLY A 184 -9.15 -1.12 9.89
C GLY A 184 -8.40 0.03 10.56
N GLN A 185 -7.42 -0.23 11.42
CA GLN A 185 -6.62 0.80 12.09
C GLN A 185 -5.15 0.63 11.73
N VAL A 186 -4.40 1.72 11.64
CA VAL A 186 -2.94 1.63 11.64
C VAL A 186 -2.52 1.17 13.04
N VAL A 187 -1.73 0.10 13.09
CA VAL A 187 -1.26 -0.47 14.37
C VAL A 187 0.25 -0.35 14.52
N GLU A 188 0.99 -0.30 13.42
CA GLU A 188 2.44 -0.17 13.46
C GLU A 188 2.98 0.70 12.33
N TYR A 189 4.09 1.39 12.63
CA TYR A 189 4.94 2.01 11.64
C TYR A 189 6.31 1.35 11.62
N MET A 190 6.85 1.17 10.43
CA MET A 190 8.23 0.71 10.26
C MET A 190 8.98 1.64 9.32
N PHE A 191 10.30 1.71 9.47
CA PHE A 191 11.14 2.58 8.66
C PHE A 191 12.39 1.87 8.14
N ARG A 192 12.91 2.36 7.02
CA ARG A 192 14.27 2.05 6.53
C ARG A 192 14.88 3.25 5.84
N ARG A 193 16.19 3.22 5.62
CA ARG A 193 16.85 4.17 4.72
C ARG A 193 16.32 3.96 3.29
N ARG A 194 16.01 5.05 2.59
CA ARG A 194 15.62 4.98 1.18
C ARG A 194 16.76 4.34 0.37
N PRO A 195 16.48 3.35 -0.49
CA PRO A 195 17.46 2.87 -1.46
C PRO A 195 17.94 4.06 -2.31
N LEU A 196 19.25 4.13 -2.54
CA LEU A 196 19.87 5.12 -3.42
C LEU A 196 19.42 4.93 -4.88
#